data_AF-A0A7M5WXE1-F1
#
_entry.id   AF-A0A7M5WXE1-F1
#
_cell.length_a   1.000
_cell.length_b   1.000
_cell.length_c   1.000
_cell.angle_alpha   90.00
_cell.angle_beta   90.00
_cell.angle_gamma   90.00
#
_symmetry.space_group_name_H-M   'P 1'
#
loop_
_entity.id
_entity.type
_entity.pdbx_description
1 polymer ?
#
loop_
_entity_poly.entity_id
_entity_poly.type
_entity_poly.pdbx_seq_one_letter_code
_entity_poly.pdbx_strand_id
1 'polypeptide(L)'
;MFSISIDGKKPIGCRVKRIPEFKIVLVLGLENPMVIECKEFEDFADYSSPNSPGALLKAAFFCTNILPLDYGNGNISLSEYLANTHHSGFVLQSWSDLPKGSGLGTSSILAGCILSALWKVVGLEHEVTSVLHAVLDLEQMLTTGGGWQDQVGGLCPGIKVATSKNQLPLQVETSSVKTPEGFIEKLEKHLVVVFTGKTRLARNMLQDVLRNWNARSPAIVKTARSLIENANETIQALEEGNLELIGKCLNDCWSNKKKMAHGCEPLVCRQIMDKIKPYVLGISLAGAGGGGFMCMITKQENAASIIKEQIESLKIPGKPTVHAATIDRQGLVVTIDSLSNEERF
;
A
#
# COMPACT_ATOMS: atom_id res chain seq x y z
N MET A 1 -8.96 1.35 -9.52
CA MET A 1 -7.97 0.71 -8.63
C MET A 1 -8.58 -0.56 -8.06
N PHE A 2 -7.79 -1.62 -7.86
CA PHE A 2 -8.27 -2.89 -7.30
C PHE A 2 -7.71 -3.07 -5.88
N SER A 3 -8.58 -3.34 -4.90
CA SER A 3 -8.13 -3.98 -3.65
C SER A 3 -8.02 -5.47 -3.90
N ILE A 4 -6.87 -6.06 -3.58
CA ILE A 4 -6.62 -7.47 -3.85
C ILE A 4 -6.13 -8.21 -2.60
N SER A 5 -6.58 -9.46 -2.48
CA SER A 5 -5.91 -10.45 -1.63
C SER A 5 -4.94 -11.27 -2.49
N ILE A 6 -3.85 -11.73 -1.89
CA ILE A 6 -2.81 -12.52 -2.57
C ILE A 6 -2.85 -13.92 -2.00
N ASP A 7 -3.04 -14.93 -2.86
CA ASP A 7 -3.19 -16.34 -2.48
C ASP A 7 -4.26 -16.55 -1.38
N GLY A 8 -5.36 -15.79 -1.47
CA GLY A 8 -6.48 -15.85 -0.53
C GLY A 8 -6.22 -15.19 0.83
N LYS A 9 -5.12 -14.45 1.00
CA LYS A 9 -4.73 -13.80 2.26
C LYS A 9 -4.63 -12.28 2.13
N LYS A 10 -4.85 -11.59 3.26
CA LYS A 10 -4.45 -10.19 3.45
C LYS A 10 -3.06 -10.18 4.09
N PRO A 11 -1.99 -9.88 3.32
CA PRO A 11 -0.63 -10.09 3.77
C PRO A 11 -0.10 -8.97 4.67
N ILE A 12 -0.93 -7.99 5.04
CA ILE A 12 -0.54 -6.81 5.81
C ILE A 12 -1.50 -6.67 6.97
N GLY A 13 -0.97 -6.45 8.17
CA GLY A 13 -1.79 -6.23 9.35
C GLY A 13 -1.00 -5.70 10.54
N CYS A 14 -1.75 -5.35 11.56
CA CYS A 14 -1.22 -4.99 12.86
C CYS A 14 -2.21 -5.41 13.95
N ARG A 15 -1.72 -5.47 15.19
CA ARG A 15 -2.53 -5.59 16.39
C ARG A 15 -1.96 -4.70 17.47
N VAL A 16 -2.83 -4.17 18.32
CA VAL A 16 -2.43 -3.34 19.43
C VAL A 16 -3.19 -3.76 20.68
N LYS A 17 -2.52 -3.72 21.84
CA LYS A 17 -3.17 -3.85 23.14
C LYS A 17 -2.69 -2.78 24.11
N ARG A 18 -3.51 -2.51 25.10
CA ARG A 18 -3.11 -1.78 26.31
C ARG A 18 -2.35 -2.72 27.24
N ILE A 19 -1.40 -2.18 27.98
CA ILE A 19 -0.64 -2.88 29.02
C ILE A 19 -0.59 -2.03 30.30
N PRO A 20 -0.47 -2.65 31.49
CA PRO A 20 -0.43 -1.91 32.76
C PRO A 20 0.87 -1.11 32.93
N GLU A 21 1.97 -1.51 32.30
CA GLU A 21 3.21 -0.75 32.33
C GLU A 21 3.07 0.52 31.48
N PHE A 22 3.45 1.67 32.02
CA PHE A 22 3.42 2.95 31.31
C PHE A 22 4.61 3.11 30.36
N LYS A 23 4.68 2.21 29.37
CA LYS A 23 5.68 2.22 28.29
C LYS A 23 5.01 1.88 26.96
N ILE A 24 5.74 2.11 25.86
CA ILE A 24 5.31 1.68 24.53
C ILE A 24 6.29 0.61 24.03
N VAL A 25 5.76 -0.50 23.52
CA VAL A 25 6.55 -1.58 22.93
C VAL A 25 6.13 -1.75 21.48
N LEU A 26 7.08 -1.64 20.56
CA LEU A 26 6.88 -1.84 19.14
C LEU A 26 7.43 -3.21 18.74
N VAL A 27 6.62 -4.01 18.06
CA VAL A 27 6.97 -5.37 17.63
C VAL A 27 6.86 -5.44 16.10
N LEU A 28 7.96 -5.74 15.42
CA LEU A 28 8.05 -5.77 13.97
C LEU A 28 8.21 -7.22 13.49
N GLY A 29 7.20 -7.73 12.79
CA GLY A 29 7.14 -9.10 12.27
C GLY A 29 6.29 -10.05 13.12
N LEU A 30 5.95 -11.21 12.55
CA LEU A 30 5.27 -12.32 13.26
C LEU A 30 6.28 -13.34 13.77
N GLU A 31 7.20 -13.77 12.91
CA GLU A 31 8.23 -14.77 13.24
C GLU A 31 9.56 -14.08 13.57
N ASN A 32 10.19 -14.45 14.69
CA ASN A 32 11.42 -13.83 15.21
C ASN A 32 11.36 -12.29 15.20
N PRO A 33 10.35 -11.70 15.87
CA PRO A 33 10.08 -10.29 15.74
C PRO A 33 11.20 -9.44 16.35
N MET A 34 11.44 -8.28 15.74
CA MET A 34 12.25 -7.24 16.37
C MET A 34 11.38 -6.49 17.38
N VAL A 35 11.83 -6.43 18.63
CA VAL A 35 11.16 -5.73 19.71
C VAL A 35 11.92 -4.45 20.04
N ILE A 36 11.20 -3.33 20.10
CA ILE A 36 11.73 -2.01 20.46
C ILE A 36 10.93 -1.54 21.67
N GLU A 37 11.57 -1.46 22.83
CA GLU A 37 10.97 -0.84 24.01
C GLU A 37 11.25 0.67 23.98
N CYS A 38 10.20 1.48 24.03
CA CYS A 38 10.28 2.92 24.17
C CYS A 38 9.83 3.32 25.58
N LYS A 39 10.77 3.85 26.36
CA LYS A 39 10.58 4.24 27.77
C LYS A 39 10.62 5.76 27.96
N GLU A 40 11.28 6.46 27.05
CA GLU A 40 11.39 7.91 27.05
C GLU A 40 10.90 8.50 25.72
N PHE A 41 10.64 9.80 25.70
CA PHE A 41 10.21 10.47 24.46
C PHE A 41 11.30 10.49 23.40
N GLU A 42 12.57 10.54 23.79
CA GLU A 42 13.74 10.49 22.90
C GLU A 42 13.79 9.21 22.07
N ASP A 43 13.19 8.11 22.56
CA ASP A 43 13.07 6.86 21.79
C ASP A 43 12.22 7.03 20.52
N PHE A 44 11.44 8.11 20.44
CA PHE A 44 10.65 8.48 19.27
C PHE A 44 11.33 9.51 18.36
N ALA A 45 12.49 10.06 18.72
CA ALA A 45 13.13 11.17 18.00
C ALA A 45 13.44 10.86 16.52
N ASP A 46 13.65 9.59 16.19
CA ASP A 46 13.94 9.11 14.83
C ASP A 46 12.68 8.79 14.00
N TYR A 47 11.46 9.16 14.46
CA TYR A 47 10.22 8.89 13.74
C TYR A 47 10.25 9.41 12.29
N SER A 48 10.90 10.55 12.05
CA SER A 48 11.01 11.18 10.73
C SER A 48 12.09 10.56 9.82
N SER A 49 12.77 9.50 10.28
CA SER A 49 13.79 8.77 9.54
C SER A 49 13.23 7.45 9.00
N PRO A 50 12.81 7.35 7.72
CA PRO A 50 12.11 6.17 7.18
C PRO A 50 12.84 4.84 7.28
N ASN A 51 14.17 4.89 7.38
CA ASN A 51 15.01 3.71 7.47
C ASN A 51 15.21 3.23 8.91
N SER A 52 14.84 4.04 9.90
CA SER A 52 14.97 3.68 11.30
C SER A 52 13.97 2.58 11.68
N PRO A 53 14.39 1.61 12.51
CA PRO A 53 13.49 0.57 13.02
C PRO A 53 12.26 1.18 13.72
N GLY A 54 11.08 0.76 13.28
CA GLY A 54 9.82 1.20 13.89
C GLY A 54 9.41 2.64 13.57
N ALA A 55 10.11 3.39 12.71
CA ALA A 55 9.80 4.79 12.39
C ALA A 55 8.33 5.01 12.01
N LEU A 56 7.76 4.13 11.18
CA LEU A 56 6.33 4.16 10.81
C LEU A 56 5.41 4.07 12.03
N LEU A 57 5.71 3.14 12.96
CA LEU A 57 4.90 2.94 14.16
C LEU A 57 5.05 4.13 15.11
N LYS A 58 6.27 4.64 15.28
CA LYS A 58 6.56 5.84 16.07
C LYS A 58 5.80 7.07 15.55
N ALA A 59 5.85 7.31 14.24
CA ALA A 59 5.11 8.41 13.60
C ALA A 59 3.60 8.27 13.77
N ALA A 60 3.07 7.04 13.77
CA ALA A 60 1.65 6.80 13.98
C ALA A 60 1.16 7.19 15.38
N PHE A 61 1.97 7.03 16.43
CA PHE A 61 1.61 7.48 17.78
C PHE A 61 1.42 9.00 17.85
N PHE A 62 2.25 9.77 17.13
CA PHE A 62 2.08 11.21 17.02
C PHE A 62 0.91 11.60 16.11
N CYS A 63 0.78 10.95 14.95
CA CYS A 63 -0.28 11.23 13.98
C CYS A 63 -1.69 10.95 14.56
N THR A 64 -1.80 9.98 15.46
CA THR A 64 -3.05 9.68 16.18
C THR A 64 -3.29 10.56 17.41
N ASN A 65 -2.36 11.47 17.74
CA ASN A 65 -2.37 12.26 18.98
C ASN A 65 -2.39 11.42 20.27
N ILE A 66 -1.96 10.15 20.21
CA ILE A 66 -1.73 9.36 21.43
C ILE A 66 -0.50 9.90 22.15
N LEU A 67 0.52 10.30 21.40
CA LEU A 67 1.64 11.09 21.91
C LEU A 67 1.55 12.53 21.36
N PRO A 68 1.95 13.55 22.14
CA PRO A 68 1.96 14.92 21.70
C PRO A 68 3.20 15.18 20.83
N LEU A 69 3.06 16.01 19.79
CA LEU A 69 4.19 16.37 18.92
C LEU A 69 5.21 17.28 19.61
N ASP A 70 4.78 18.05 20.62
CA ASP A 70 5.56 19.04 21.36
C ASP A 70 6.12 18.51 22.70
N TYR A 71 6.36 17.20 22.78
CA TYR A 71 6.82 16.49 23.99
C TYR A 71 8.10 17.06 24.63
N GLY A 72 8.90 17.86 23.91
CA GLY A 72 10.13 18.49 24.40
C GLY A 72 9.95 19.82 25.16
N ASN A 73 8.73 20.35 25.27
CA ASN A 73 8.47 21.62 26.00
C ASN A 73 8.11 21.42 27.48
N GLY A 74 7.95 20.18 27.95
CA GLY A 74 7.57 19.86 29.32
C GLY A 74 8.61 19.00 30.04
N ASN A 75 8.69 19.13 31.36
CA ASN A 75 9.52 18.28 32.23
C ASN A 75 8.84 16.92 32.58
N ILE A 76 7.92 16.42 31.74
CA ILE A 76 7.16 15.19 32.01
C ILE A 76 7.78 14.00 31.30
N SER A 77 7.99 12.89 32.01
CA SER A 77 8.46 11.64 31.39
C SER A 77 7.38 10.98 30.53
N LEU A 78 7.75 10.11 29.59
CA LEU A 78 6.79 9.34 28.80
C LEU A 78 5.86 8.50 29.69
N SER A 79 6.43 7.88 30.73
CA SER A 79 5.67 7.09 31.71
C SER A 79 4.62 7.93 32.43
N GLU A 80 5.00 9.10 32.93
CA GLU A 80 4.07 10.00 33.62
C GLU A 80 2.99 10.55 32.67
N TYR A 81 3.35 10.86 31.43
CA TYR A 81 2.40 11.28 30.40
C TYR A 81 1.36 10.18 30.12
N LEU A 82 1.79 8.93 29.89
CA LEU A 82 0.90 7.80 29.62
C LEU A 82 -0.01 7.50 30.83
N ALA A 83 0.52 7.59 32.05
CA ALA A 83 -0.24 7.40 33.27
C ALA A 83 -1.35 8.45 33.43
N ASN A 84 -1.05 9.72 33.11
CA ASN A 84 -1.98 10.84 33.27
C ASN A 84 -3.05 10.92 32.17
N THR A 85 -2.74 10.49 30.94
CA THR A 85 -3.61 10.70 29.77
C THR A 85 -4.34 9.45 29.32
N HIS A 86 -3.68 8.29 29.34
CA HIS A 86 -4.22 7.04 28.82
C HIS A 86 -4.48 6.00 29.90
N HIS A 87 -3.89 6.17 31.08
CA HIS A 87 -3.92 5.21 32.19
C HIS A 87 -3.43 3.80 31.81
N SER A 88 -2.58 3.71 30.78
CA SER A 88 -1.98 2.45 30.30
C SER A 88 -0.83 2.74 29.34
N GLY A 89 0.08 1.79 29.18
CA GLY A 89 0.98 1.73 28.02
C GLY A 89 0.39 0.95 26.85
N PHE A 90 1.19 0.74 25.81
CA PHE A 90 0.76 0.08 24.58
C PHE A 90 1.78 -0.92 24.06
N VAL A 91 1.31 -2.05 23.53
CA VAL A 91 2.10 -2.94 22.67
C VAL A 91 1.50 -2.91 21.28
N LEU A 92 2.26 -2.45 20.30
CA LEU A 92 1.86 -2.39 18.89
C LEU A 92 2.72 -3.36 18.07
N GLN A 93 2.10 -4.40 17.53
CA GLN A 93 2.74 -5.32 16.61
C GLN A 93 2.26 -5.09 15.18
N SER A 94 3.19 -5.11 14.22
CA SER A 94 2.90 -4.96 12.79
C SER A 94 3.59 -6.06 11.99
N TRP A 95 3.00 -6.45 10.85
CA TRP A 95 3.60 -7.42 9.95
C TRP A 95 3.26 -7.15 8.48
N SER A 96 4.12 -7.65 7.61
CA SER A 96 3.82 -7.79 6.20
C SER A 96 4.51 -9.04 5.63
N ASP A 97 3.74 -9.88 4.93
CA ASP A 97 4.26 -11.02 4.18
C ASP A 97 4.85 -10.59 2.83
N LEU A 98 4.77 -9.28 2.50
CA LEU A 98 5.30 -8.71 1.27
C LEU A 98 6.64 -8.02 1.54
N PRO A 99 7.63 -8.16 0.64
CA PRO A 99 8.91 -7.49 0.81
C PRO A 99 8.75 -5.97 0.74
N LYS A 100 9.55 -5.23 1.52
CA LYS A 100 9.65 -3.76 1.38
C LYS A 100 10.03 -3.41 -0.07
N GLY A 101 9.36 -2.41 -0.63
CA GLY A 101 9.55 -2.04 -2.04
C GLY A 101 8.88 -3.02 -3.03
N SER A 102 7.82 -3.72 -2.59
CA SER A 102 6.95 -4.56 -3.43
C SER A 102 6.23 -3.78 -4.54
N GLY A 103 6.03 -2.48 -4.37
CA GLY A 103 5.22 -1.66 -5.29
C GLY A 103 3.71 -1.86 -5.14
N LEU A 104 3.25 -2.57 -4.10
CA LEU A 104 1.82 -2.78 -3.81
C LEU A 104 1.28 -1.84 -2.72
N GLY A 105 1.95 -0.72 -2.46
CA GLY A 105 1.51 0.24 -1.44
C GLY A 105 1.62 -0.26 0.01
N THR A 106 2.49 -1.26 0.25
CA THR A 106 2.60 -1.95 1.55
C THR A 106 2.74 -1.00 2.75
N SER A 107 3.55 0.05 2.62
CA SER A 107 3.77 1.02 3.71
C SER A 107 2.52 1.84 4.02
N SER A 108 1.84 2.37 2.99
CA SER A 108 0.64 3.21 3.14
C SER A 108 -0.55 2.39 3.67
N ILE A 109 -0.69 1.14 3.21
CA ILE A 109 -1.70 0.22 3.72
C ILE A 109 -1.43 -0.10 5.19
N LEU A 110 -0.18 -0.42 5.54
CA LEU A 110 0.20 -0.70 6.93
C LEU A 110 -0.01 0.52 7.83
N ALA A 111 0.31 1.73 7.35
CA ALA A 111 0.01 2.98 8.04
C ALA A 111 -1.49 3.09 8.36
N GLY A 112 -2.35 2.83 7.38
CA GLY A 112 -3.80 2.83 7.57
C GLY A 112 -4.27 1.81 8.61
N CYS A 113 -3.73 0.58 8.58
CA CYS A 113 -4.02 -0.43 9.60
C CYS A 113 -3.62 0.05 11.00
N ILE A 114 -2.41 0.60 11.15
CA ILE A 114 -1.88 1.05 12.44
C ILE A 114 -2.70 2.20 13.00
N LEU A 115 -2.97 3.24 12.20
CA LEU A 115 -3.78 4.39 12.61
C LEU A 115 -5.16 3.94 13.11
N SER A 116 -5.79 3.04 12.35
CA SER A 116 -7.12 2.51 12.67
C SER A 116 -7.12 1.67 13.96
N ALA A 117 -6.09 0.85 14.15
CA ALA A 117 -5.93 0.04 15.36
C ALA A 117 -5.66 0.93 16.59
N LEU A 118 -4.79 1.93 16.45
CA LEU A 118 -4.46 2.89 17.50
C LEU A 118 -5.69 3.71 17.92
N TRP A 119 -6.46 4.25 16.98
CA TRP A 119 -7.71 4.93 17.31
C TRP A 119 -8.71 3.99 17.99
N LYS A 120 -8.86 2.76 17.49
CA LYS A 120 -9.79 1.80 18.10
C LYS A 120 -9.43 1.47 19.55
N VAL A 121 -8.14 1.29 19.87
CA VAL A 121 -7.70 0.92 21.23
C VAL A 121 -7.83 2.07 22.24
N VAL A 122 -7.84 3.31 21.76
CA VAL A 122 -8.14 4.50 22.58
C VAL A 122 -9.63 4.88 22.59
N GLY A 123 -10.49 4.06 21.99
CA GLY A 123 -11.95 4.26 21.99
C GLY A 123 -12.44 5.29 20.97
N LEU A 124 -11.62 5.65 19.99
CA LEU A 124 -11.99 6.56 18.90
C LEU A 124 -12.52 5.77 17.71
N GLU A 125 -13.67 6.21 17.21
CA GLU A 125 -14.25 5.75 15.95
C GLU A 125 -13.72 6.58 14.78
N HIS A 126 -13.64 5.96 13.60
CA HIS A 126 -13.15 6.60 12.40
C HIS A 126 -13.85 6.03 11.17
N GLU A 127 -14.00 6.87 10.16
CA GLU A 127 -14.37 6.43 8.82
C GLU A 127 -13.11 6.13 8.01
N VAL A 128 -13.23 5.24 7.03
CA VAL A 128 -12.11 4.92 6.12
C VAL A 128 -11.59 6.18 5.44
N THR A 129 -12.46 7.13 5.06
CA THR A 129 -12.06 8.40 4.45
C THR A 129 -11.12 9.22 5.34
N SER A 130 -11.36 9.24 6.66
CA SER A 130 -10.48 9.92 7.61
C SER A 130 -9.12 9.23 7.69
N VAL A 131 -9.11 7.89 7.68
CA VAL A 131 -7.86 7.10 7.65
C VAL A 131 -7.05 7.41 6.39
N LEU A 132 -7.69 7.53 5.21
CA LEU A 132 -7.00 7.84 3.96
C LEU A 132 -6.19 9.15 4.03
N HIS A 133 -6.78 10.19 4.63
CA HIS A 133 -6.13 11.48 4.79
C HIS A 133 -5.09 11.47 5.91
N ALA A 134 -5.34 10.78 7.02
CA ALA A 134 -4.36 10.63 8.08
C ALA A 134 -3.11 9.84 7.63
N VAL A 135 -3.25 8.90 6.69
CA VAL A 135 -2.07 8.27 6.05
C VAL A 135 -1.23 9.29 5.28
N LEU A 136 -1.84 10.28 4.61
CA LEU A 136 -1.07 11.34 3.94
C LEU A 136 -0.29 12.19 4.94
N ASP A 137 -0.93 12.59 6.04
CA ASP A 137 -0.26 13.37 7.10
C ASP A 137 0.90 12.57 7.70
N LEU A 138 0.68 11.29 8.00
CA LEU A 138 1.70 10.39 8.50
C LEU A 138 2.88 10.26 7.53
N GLU A 139 2.64 10.06 6.24
CA GLU A 139 3.71 9.92 5.25
C GLU A 139 4.54 11.20 5.06
N GLN A 140 3.91 12.36 5.26
CA GLN A 140 4.60 13.65 5.29
C GLN A 140 5.46 13.79 6.55
N MET A 141 4.95 13.37 7.71
CA MET A 141 5.74 13.30 8.96
C MET A 141 6.96 12.37 8.83
N LEU A 142 6.82 11.26 8.09
CA LEU A 142 7.90 10.34 7.78
C LEU A 142 8.90 10.88 6.74
N THR A 143 8.63 12.01 6.07
CA THR A 143 9.46 12.51 4.95
C THR A 143 9.55 11.55 3.74
N THR A 144 8.65 10.56 3.67
CA THR A 144 8.53 9.68 2.50
C THR A 144 7.68 10.33 1.42
N GLY A 145 6.63 11.06 1.83
CA GLY A 145 5.63 11.66 0.94
C GLY A 145 5.02 10.65 -0.04
N GLY A 146 4.14 11.13 -0.92
CA GLY A 146 3.51 10.24 -1.89
C GLY A 146 2.27 10.81 -2.54
N GLY A 147 1.62 9.97 -3.33
CA GLY A 147 0.23 10.16 -3.73
C GLY A 147 -0.70 9.42 -2.76
N TRP A 148 -2.01 9.51 -3.00
CA TRP A 148 -3.03 8.91 -2.14
C TRP A 148 -3.55 7.55 -2.63
N GLN A 149 -3.08 7.09 -3.79
CA GLN A 149 -3.63 5.91 -4.46
C GLN A 149 -3.34 4.59 -3.75
N ASP A 150 -2.26 4.52 -2.95
CA ASP A 150 -1.82 3.28 -2.32
C ASP A 150 -2.76 2.93 -1.14
N GLN A 151 -3.06 3.90 -0.27
CA GLN A 151 -4.02 3.73 0.81
C GLN A 151 -5.46 3.59 0.30
N VAL A 152 -5.86 4.32 -0.74
CA VAL A 152 -7.16 4.06 -1.38
C VAL A 152 -7.19 2.62 -1.91
N GLY A 153 -6.13 2.23 -2.62
CA GLY A 153 -5.96 0.93 -3.24
C GLY A 153 -6.14 -0.24 -2.28
N GLY A 154 -5.56 -0.17 -1.08
CA GLY A 154 -5.66 -1.28 -0.11
C GLY A 154 -6.70 -1.14 1.00
N LEU A 155 -7.10 0.08 1.39
CA LEU A 155 -8.03 0.26 2.52
C LEU A 155 -9.50 0.28 2.08
N CYS A 156 -9.81 0.78 0.89
CA CYS A 156 -11.18 0.76 0.38
C CYS A 156 -11.48 -0.61 -0.26
N PRO A 157 -12.71 -1.14 -0.11
CA PRO A 157 -13.08 -2.44 -0.69
C PRO A 157 -13.14 -2.41 -2.22
N GLY A 158 -12.98 -3.59 -2.81
CA GLY A 158 -13.36 -3.92 -4.16
C GLY A 158 -12.61 -3.15 -5.26
N ILE A 159 -13.34 -2.95 -6.35
CA ILE A 159 -12.91 -2.14 -7.49
C ILE A 159 -13.53 -0.75 -7.34
N LYS A 160 -12.67 0.26 -7.24
CA LYS A 160 -13.10 1.64 -7.04
C LYS A 160 -12.40 2.62 -7.97
N VAL A 161 -13.09 3.73 -8.18
CA VAL A 161 -12.54 4.97 -8.69
C VAL A 161 -12.29 5.89 -7.51
N ALA A 162 -11.25 6.70 -7.64
CA ALA A 162 -11.01 7.75 -6.69
C ALA A 162 -10.57 9.00 -7.43
N THR A 163 -11.03 10.14 -6.95
CA THR A 163 -10.83 11.44 -7.56
C THR A 163 -10.53 12.47 -6.48
N SER A 164 -9.89 13.56 -6.89
CA SER A 164 -9.78 14.77 -6.09
C SER A 164 -9.91 15.96 -7.02
N LYS A 165 -10.63 16.99 -6.58
CA LYS A 165 -10.63 18.28 -7.27
C LYS A 165 -9.25 18.92 -7.15
N ASN A 166 -8.90 19.76 -8.11
CA ASN A 166 -7.66 20.55 -8.08
C ASN A 166 -7.82 21.77 -7.17
N GLN A 167 -8.00 21.53 -5.86
CA GLN A 167 -8.16 22.55 -4.85
C GLN A 167 -7.53 22.11 -3.52
N LEU A 168 -7.25 23.06 -2.64
CA LEU A 168 -6.84 22.81 -1.27
C LEU A 168 -7.97 23.19 -0.29
N PRO A 169 -8.14 22.43 0.82
CA PRO A 169 -7.43 21.19 1.14
C PRO A 169 -7.76 20.06 0.16
N LEU A 170 -6.81 19.13 -0.01
CA LEU A 170 -7.01 17.92 -0.83
C LEU A 170 -8.20 17.13 -0.26
N GLN A 171 -9.08 16.67 -1.14
CA GLN A 171 -10.23 15.84 -0.75
C GLN A 171 -10.32 14.64 -1.67
N VAL A 172 -10.00 13.47 -1.13
CA VAL A 172 -10.08 12.20 -1.85
C VAL A 172 -11.50 11.64 -1.72
N GLU A 173 -12.19 11.56 -2.84
CA GLU A 173 -13.52 10.93 -2.95
C GLU A 173 -13.36 9.56 -3.60
N THR A 174 -14.08 8.55 -3.10
CA THR A 174 -14.05 7.18 -3.66
C THR A 174 -15.44 6.70 -4.01
N SER A 175 -15.58 6.03 -5.15
CA SER A 175 -16.83 5.39 -5.59
C SER A 175 -16.57 3.99 -6.13
N SER A 176 -17.48 3.07 -5.84
CA SER A 176 -17.40 1.70 -6.39
C SER A 176 -17.73 1.71 -7.88
N VAL A 177 -17.00 0.92 -8.66
CA VAL A 177 -17.32 0.71 -10.08
C VAL A 177 -18.42 -0.35 -10.16
N LYS A 178 -19.51 -0.04 -10.86
CA LYS A 178 -20.55 -1.02 -11.14
C LYS A 178 -20.07 -1.92 -12.28
N THR A 179 -20.10 -3.22 -12.06
CA THR A 179 -19.74 -4.21 -13.09
C THR A 179 -20.94 -5.12 -13.37
N PRO A 180 -21.00 -5.78 -14.54
CA PRO A 180 -22.01 -6.79 -14.80
C PRO A 180 -21.96 -7.93 -13.77
N GLU A 181 -23.09 -8.59 -13.56
CA GLU A 181 -23.19 -9.75 -12.67
C GLU A 181 -22.21 -10.86 -13.10
N GLY A 182 -21.51 -11.46 -12.15
CA GLY A 182 -20.51 -12.51 -12.42
C GLY A 182 -19.18 -12.01 -13.01
N PHE A 183 -19.06 -10.71 -13.34
CA PHE A 183 -17.86 -10.20 -13.99
C PHE A 183 -16.65 -10.14 -13.06
N ILE A 184 -16.84 -9.86 -11.78
CA ILE A 184 -15.75 -9.86 -10.79
C ILE A 184 -15.15 -11.26 -10.69
N GLU A 185 -15.99 -12.29 -10.61
CA GLU A 185 -15.56 -13.69 -10.53
C GLU A 185 -14.82 -14.11 -11.81
N LYS A 186 -15.28 -13.65 -12.98
CA LYS A 186 -14.55 -13.82 -14.25
C LYS A 186 -13.18 -13.13 -14.16
N LEU A 187 -13.13 -11.85 -13.78
CA LEU A 187 -11.88 -11.08 -13.69
C LEU A 187 -10.87 -11.74 -12.74
N GLU A 188 -11.32 -12.23 -11.58
CA GLU A 188 -10.48 -12.91 -10.58
C GLU A 188 -9.76 -14.14 -11.17
N LYS A 189 -10.43 -14.91 -12.04
CA LYS A 189 -9.80 -16.05 -12.73
C LYS A 189 -8.71 -15.64 -13.71
N HIS A 190 -8.72 -14.40 -14.19
CA HIS A 190 -7.73 -13.89 -15.14
C HIS A 190 -6.66 -13.02 -14.47
N LEU A 191 -6.82 -12.67 -13.18
CA LEU A 191 -5.94 -11.76 -12.47
C LEU A 191 -4.76 -12.50 -11.83
N VAL A 192 -3.55 -12.15 -12.27
CA VAL A 192 -2.31 -12.73 -11.73
C VAL A 192 -1.37 -11.60 -11.32
N VAL A 193 -0.68 -11.78 -10.19
CA VAL A 193 0.40 -10.90 -9.77
C VAL A 193 1.72 -11.65 -9.65
N VAL A 194 2.79 -11.03 -10.12
CA VAL A 194 4.13 -11.64 -10.16
C VAL A 194 5.12 -10.76 -9.44
N PHE A 195 5.73 -11.26 -8.38
CA PHE A 195 6.89 -10.61 -7.79
C PHE A 195 8.12 -10.88 -8.65
N THR A 196 8.81 -9.82 -9.06
CA THR A 196 9.93 -9.89 -10.00
C THR A 196 11.23 -10.40 -9.40
N GLY A 197 11.31 -10.61 -8.08
CA GLY A 197 12.56 -10.93 -7.38
C GLY A 197 13.48 -9.72 -7.16
N LYS A 198 13.08 -8.54 -7.61
CA LYS A 198 13.84 -7.29 -7.49
C LYS A 198 13.05 -6.26 -6.69
N THR A 199 13.56 -5.83 -5.55
CA THR A 199 12.99 -4.69 -4.80
C THR A 199 13.65 -3.38 -5.22
N ARG A 200 12.95 -2.26 -5.05
CA ARG A 200 13.52 -0.92 -5.24
C ARG A 200 12.83 0.12 -4.36
N LEU A 201 13.60 1.09 -3.88
CA LEU A 201 13.07 2.35 -3.33
C LEU A 201 12.67 3.30 -4.47
N ALA A 202 11.39 3.66 -4.52
CA ALA A 202 10.81 4.51 -5.58
C ALA A 202 11.23 5.99 -5.51
N ARG A 203 11.85 6.42 -4.40
CA ARG A 203 12.10 7.84 -4.05
C ARG A 203 12.75 8.65 -5.19
N ASN A 204 13.80 8.10 -5.82
CA ASN A 204 14.53 8.84 -6.85
C ASN A 204 13.70 9.05 -8.13
N MET A 205 12.84 8.09 -8.51
CA MET A 205 11.99 8.25 -9.70
C MET A 205 10.90 9.30 -9.48
N LEU A 206 10.34 9.37 -8.28
CA LEU A 206 9.30 10.34 -7.95
C LEU A 206 9.84 11.78 -8.04
N GLN A 207 11.07 12.02 -7.57
CA GLN A 207 11.68 13.35 -7.63
C GLN A 207 11.84 13.86 -9.06
N ASP A 208 12.26 12.99 -10.00
CA ASP A 208 12.38 13.35 -11.41
C ASP A 208 11.02 13.69 -12.04
N VAL A 209 9.99 12.91 -11.71
CA VAL A 209 8.61 13.17 -12.16
C VAL A 209 8.12 14.53 -11.65
N LEU A 210 8.30 14.81 -10.36
CA LEU A 210 7.89 16.07 -9.75
C LEU A 210 8.66 17.26 -10.33
N ARG A 211 9.97 17.14 -10.56
CA ARG A 211 10.78 18.18 -11.19
C ARG A 211 10.24 18.51 -12.60
N ASN A 212 10.00 17.50 -13.42
CA ASN A 212 9.52 17.71 -14.79
C ASN A 212 8.08 18.22 -14.85
N TRP A 213 7.23 17.83 -13.88
CA TRP A 213 5.89 18.36 -13.71
C TRP A 213 5.91 19.84 -13.34
N ASN A 214 6.73 20.22 -12.36
CA ASN A 214 6.91 21.63 -11.93
C ASN A 214 7.48 22.50 -13.06
N ALA A 215 8.39 21.94 -13.87
CA ALA A 215 8.91 22.59 -15.08
C ALA A 215 7.90 22.65 -16.23
N ARG A 216 6.69 22.10 -16.06
CA ARG A 216 5.63 22.04 -17.08
C ARG A 216 6.11 21.44 -18.41
N SER A 217 6.97 20.42 -18.35
CA SER A 217 7.43 19.73 -19.56
C SER A 217 6.24 19.28 -20.41
N PRO A 218 6.14 19.70 -21.70
CA PRO A 218 4.99 19.37 -22.54
C PRO A 218 4.71 17.88 -22.65
N ALA A 219 5.76 17.05 -22.70
CA ALA A 219 5.64 15.60 -22.75
C ALA A 219 5.02 15.02 -21.47
N ILE A 220 5.42 15.54 -20.30
CA ILE A 220 4.91 15.09 -19.00
C ILE A 220 3.47 15.54 -18.78
N VAL A 221 3.15 16.80 -19.12
CA VAL A 221 1.77 17.32 -19.05
C VAL A 221 0.83 16.52 -19.95
N LYS A 222 1.25 16.22 -21.19
CA LYS A 222 0.48 15.37 -22.11
C LYS A 222 0.30 13.96 -21.54
N THR A 223 1.38 13.36 -21.02
CA THR A 223 1.33 12.00 -20.43
C THR A 223 0.38 11.94 -19.23
N ALA A 224 0.36 12.96 -18.37
CA ALA A 224 -0.57 13.05 -17.25
C ALA A 224 -2.04 13.06 -17.72
N ARG A 225 -2.36 13.85 -18.76
CA ARG A 225 -3.70 13.85 -19.36
C ARG A 225 -4.07 12.49 -19.93
N SER A 226 -3.17 11.84 -20.67
CA SER A 226 -3.40 10.50 -21.20
C SER A 226 -3.59 9.44 -20.13
N LEU A 227 -2.95 9.57 -18.96
CA LEU A 227 -3.20 8.68 -17.82
C LEU A 227 -4.62 8.86 -17.24
N ILE A 228 -5.13 10.10 -17.21
CA ILE A 228 -6.50 10.39 -16.78
C ILE A 228 -7.52 9.84 -17.79
N GLU A 229 -7.29 10.07 -19.09
CA GLU A 229 -8.13 9.53 -20.17
C GLU A 229 -8.17 7.99 -20.12
N ASN A 230 -7.02 7.34 -19.97
CA ASN A 230 -6.93 5.89 -19.83
C ASN A 230 -7.65 5.36 -18.57
N ALA A 231 -7.65 6.13 -17.48
CA ALA A 231 -8.41 5.76 -16.28
C ALA A 231 -9.93 5.76 -16.56
N ASN A 232 -10.44 6.76 -17.30
CA ASN A 232 -11.83 6.81 -17.74
C ASN A 232 -12.18 5.64 -18.70
N GLU A 233 -11.30 5.33 -19.66
CA GLU A 233 -11.48 4.16 -20.55
C GLU A 233 -11.49 2.85 -19.76
N THR A 234 -10.66 2.73 -18.72
CA THR A 234 -10.65 1.56 -17.83
C THR A 234 -11.96 1.42 -17.05
N ILE A 235 -12.54 2.54 -16.60
CA ILE A 235 -13.84 2.55 -15.90
C ILE A 235 -14.93 2.04 -16.83
N GLN A 236 -15.01 2.59 -18.04
CA GLN A 236 -15.97 2.15 -19.05
C GLN A 236 -15.80 0.65 -19.36
N ALA A 237 -14.56 0.18 -19.53
CA ALA A 237 -14.28 -1.24 -19.77
C ALA A 237 -14.76 -2.16 -18.64
N LEU A 238 -14.64 -1.71 -17.39
CA LEU A 238 -15.14 -2.44 -16.21
C LEU A 238 -16.68 -2.45 -16.18
N GLU A 239 -17.32 -1.32 -16.49
CA GLU A 239 -18.78 -1.19 -16.55
C GLU A 239 -19.41 -2.05 -17.66
N GLU A 240 -18.71 -2.20 -18.79
CA GLU A 240 -19.11 -3.05 -19.91
C GLU A 240 -18.74 -4.53 -19.72
N GLY A 241 -17.93 -4.88 -18.72
CA GLY A 241 -17.41 -6.24 -18.55
C GLY A 241 -16.46 -6.68 -19.66
N ASN A 242 -15.73 -5.74 -20.27
CA ASN A 242 -14.85 -5.98 -21.41
C ASN A 242 -13.41 -6.26 -20.95
N LEU A 243 -13.09 -7.55 -20.81
CA LEU A 243 -11.80 -8.01 -20.28
C LEU A 243 -10.61 -7.65 -21.19
N GLU A 244 -10.80 -7.75 -22.51
CA GLU A 244 -9.82 -7.42 -23.53
C GLU A 244 -9.47 -5.93 -23.49
N LEU A 245 -10.48 -5.07 -23.32
CA LEU A 245 -10.28 -3.63 -23.19
C LEU A 245 -9.56 -3.27 -21.87
N ILE A 246 -9.89 -3.93 -20.76
CA ILE A 246 -9.14 -3.77 -19.49
C ILE A 246 -7.65 -4.12 -19.69
N GLY A 247 -7.37 -5.23 -20.39
CA GLY A 247 -6.00 -5.62 -20.75
C GLY A 247 -5.28 -4.56 -21.60
N LYS A 248 -5.97 -4.01 -22.61
CA LYS A 248 -5.44 -2.90 -23.42
C LYS A 248 -5.14 -1.68 -22.56
N CYS A 249 -6.08 -1.21 -21.74
CA CYS A 249 -5.90 -0.07 -20.84
C CYS A 249 -4.76 -0.29 -19.84
N LEU A 250 -4.50 -1.52 -19.41
CA LEU A 250 -3.36 -1.85 -18.55
C LEU A 250 -2.02 -1.65 -19.28
N ASN A 251 -1.94 -2.07 -20.55
CA ASN A 251 -0.75 -1.83 -21.39
C ASN A 251 -0.55 -0.34 -21.68
N ASP A 252 -1.62 0.40 -21.96
CA ASP A 252 -1.57 1.84 -22.25
C ASP A 252 -1.17 2.63 -21.00
N CYS A 253 -1.67 2.26 -19.82
CA CYS A 253 -1.20 2.75 -18.53
C CYS A 253 0.32 2.51 -18.37
N TRP A 254 0.80 1.29 -18.65
CA TRP A 254 2.22 0.97 -18.55
C TRP A 254 3.08 1.79 -19.53
N SER A 255 2.64 1.92 -20.77
CA SER A 255 3.30 2.73 -21.80
C SER A 255 3.43 4.19 -21.38
N ASN A 256 2.36 4.78 -20.83
CA ASN A 256 2.39 6.15 -20.34
C ASN A 256 3.24 6.30 -19.06
N LYS A 257 3.21 5.33 -18.15
CA LYS A 257 4.06 5.32 -16.96
C LYS A 257 5.55 5.28 -17.31
N LYS A 258 5.94 4.58 -18.38
CA LYS A 258 7.32 4.61 -18.91
C LYS A 258 7.75 5.95 -19.45
N LYS A 259 6.83 6.73 -20.04
CA LYS A 259 7.09 8.11 -20.47
C LYS A 259 7.19 9.06 -19.28
N MET A 260 6.40 8.79 -18.22
CA MET A 260 6.37 9.59 -17.00
C MET A 260 7.68 9.45 -16.22
N ALA A 261 8.12 8.22 -15.96
CA ALA A 261 9.28 7.92 -15.12
C ALA A 261 10.34 7.11 -15.88
N HIS A 262 11.46 7.76 -16.22
CA HIS A 262 12.61 7.08 -16.82
C HIS A 262 13.20 6.04 -15.86
N GLY A 263 13.59 4.89 -16.38
CA GLY A 263 14.19 3.81 -15.59
C GLY A 263 13.20 3.02 -14.71
N CYS A 264 11.89 3.16 -14.93
CA CYS A 264 10.87 2.36 -14.25
C CYS A 264 10.75 0.91 -14.78
N GLU A 265 11.42 0.57 -15.88
CA GLU A 265 11.45 -0.80 -16.45
C GLU A 265 12.90 -1.34 -16.48
N PRO A 266 13.36 -2.00 -15.41
CA PRO A 266 14.64 -2.70 -15.41
C PRO A 266 14.66 -3.85 -16.43
N LEU A 267 15.87 -4.25 -16.87
CA LEU A 267 16.05 -5.33 -17.84
C LEU A 267 15.34 -6.63 -17.44
N VAL A 268 15.47 -7.05 -16.17
CA VAL A 268 14.79 -8.25 -15.64
C VAL A 268 13.26 -8.17 -15.79
N CYS A 269 12.68 -6.99 -15.55
CA CYS A 269 11.25 -6.79 -15.68
C CYS A 269 10.83 -6.88 -17.15
N ARG A 270 11.60 -6.28 -18.05
CA ARG A 270 11.37 -6.37 -19.50
C ARG A 270 11.43 -7.82 -19.99
N GLN A 271 12.44 -8.59 -19.57
CA GLN A 271 12.58 -10.00 -19.94
C GLN A 271 11.37 -10.84 -19.52
N ILE A 272 10.88 -10.63 -18.29
CA ILE A 272 9.65 -11.29 -17.80
C ILE A 272 8.48 -10.88 -18.70
N MET A 273 8.23 -9.58 -18.86
CA MET A 273 7.11 -9.06 -19.67
C MET A 273 7.11 -9.60 -21.10
N ASP A 274 8.27 -9.60 -21.77
CA ASP A 274 8.41 -10.09 -23.14
C ASP A 274 8.13 -11.60 -23.24
N LYS A 275 8.60 -12.38 -22.26
CA LYS A 275 8.37 -13.83 -22.20
C LYS A 275 6.90 -14.20 -22.02
N ILE A 276 6.16 -13.46 -21.18
CA ILE A 276 4.76 -13.79 -20.86
C ILE A 276 3.75 -13.06 -21.75
N LYS A 277 4.19 -12.10 -22.57
CA LYS A 277 3.35 -11.34 -23.50
C LYS A 277 2.37 -12.19 -24.32
N PRO A 278 2.73 -13.39 -24.83
CA PRO A 278 1.79 -14.23 -25.58
C PRO A 278 0.57 -14.69 -24.77
N TYR A 279 0.68 -14.77 -23.43
CA TYR A 279 -0.31 -15.35 -22.53
C TYR A 279 -1.19 -14.33 -21.82
N VAL A 280 -0.91 -13.04 -21.97
CA VAL A 280 -1.61 -11.95 -21.28
C VAL A 280 -2.34 -11.02 -22.26
N LEU A 281 -3.49 -10.50 -21.83
CA LEU A 281 -4.21 -9.40 -22.48
C LEU A 281 -3.52 -8.06 -22.16
N GLY A 282 -3.02 -7.92 -20.93
CA GLY A 282 -2.23 -6.75 -20.54
C GLY A 282 -1.39 -6.97 -19.30
N ILE A 283 -0.35 -6.15 -19.16
CA ILE A 283 0.60 -6.21 -18.04
C ILE A 283 1.16 -4.83 -17.70
N SER A 284 1.33 -4.57 -16.41
CA SER A 284 1.99 -3.36 -15.91
C SER A 284 2.74 -3.65 -14.61
N LEU A 285 3.86 -2.96 -14.37
CA LEU A 285 4.46 -2.93 -13.03
C LEU A 285 3.57 -2.12 -12.10
N ALA A 286 3.35 -2.63 -10.89
CA ALA A 286 2.66 -1.92 -9.82
C ALA A 286 3.48 -0.71 -9.30
N GLY A 287 2.84 0.14 -8.49
CA GLY A 287 3.47 1.25 -7.80
C GLY A 287 4.17 2.25 -8.72
N ALA A 288 5.43 2.59 -8.45
CA ALA A 288 6.24 3.46 -9.30
C ALA A 288 7.02 2.71 -10.41
N GLY A 289 7.10 1.37 -10.33
CA GLY A 289 7.97 0.53 -11.17
C GLY A 289 9.38 0.37 -10.60
N GLY A 290 10.34 -0.07 -11.43
CA GLY A 290 11.73 -0.28 -11.05
C GLY A 290 12.02 -1.64 -10.40
N GLY A 291 11.00 -2.51 -10.27
CA GLY A 291 11.01 -3.78 -9.56
C GLY A 291 9.64 -4.01 -8.93
N GLY A 292 9.56 -4.93 -7.96
CA GLY A 292 8.36 -5.22 -7.20
C GLY A 292 7.44 -6.18 -7.92
N PHE A 293 6.13 -5.97 -7.80
CA PHE A 293 5.10 -6.77 -8.43
C PHE A 293 4.71 -6.24 -9.81
N MET A 294 4.42 -7.16 -10.71
CA MET A 294 3.64 -6.93 -11.93
C MET A 294 2.21 -7.37 -11.69
N CYS A 295 1.25 -6.63 -12.23
CA CYS A 295 -0.15 -7.02 -12.33
C CYS A 295 -0.45 -7.31 -13.81
N MET A 296 -1.17 -8.40 -14.07
CA MET A 296 -1.55 -8.79 -15.42
C MET A 296 -2.94 -9.41 -15.48
N ILE A 297 -3.54 -9.29 -16.66
CA ILE A 297 -4.77 -9.99 -17.04
C ILE A 297 -4.39 -11.07 -18.05
N THR A 298 -4.61 -12.34 -17.72
CA THR A 298 -4.28 -13.48 -18.60
C THR A 298 -5.32 -13.66 -19.70
N LYS A 299 -4.95 -14.30 -20.81
CA LYS A 299 -5.90 -14.67 -21.89
C LYS A 299 -6.76 -15.88 -21.51
N GLN A 300 -6.18 -16.83 -20.79
CA GLN A 300 -6.86 -18.02 -20.30
C GLN A 300 -7.20 -17.86 -18.82
N GLU A 301 -8.35 -18.38 -18.41
CA GLU A 301 -8.73 -18.50 -17.00
C GLU A 301 -7.70 -19.36 -16.24
N ASN A 302 -7.41 -19.00 -15.00
CA ASN A 302 -6.57 -19.73 -14.04
C ASN A 302 -5.15 -20.05 -14.56
N ALA A 303 -4.59 -19.18 -15.39
CA ALA A 303 -3.31 -19.41 -16.06
C ALA A 303 -2.06 -19.14 -15.20
N ALA A 304 -2.20 -18.99 -13.87
CA ALA A 304 -1.07 -18.69 -12.98
C ALA A 304 0.06 -19.75 -13.05
N SER A 305 -0.29 -21.03 -13.21
CA SER A 305 0.67 -22.13 -13.39
C SER A 305 1.47 -22.02 -14.69
N ILE A 306 0.81 -21.68 -15.79
CA ILE A 306 1.45 -21.46 -17.11
C ILE A 306 2.40 -20.27 -17.02
N ILE A 307 1.96 -19.16 -16.42
CA ILE A 307 2.80 -17.98 -16.21
C ILE A 307 4.04 -18.33 -15.37
N LYS A 308 3.87 -19.12 -14.31
CA LYS A 308 4.97 -19.60 -13.47
C LYS A 308 5.99 -20.40 -14.26
N GLU A 309 5.56 -21.40 -15.04
CA GLU A 309 6.45 -22.22 -15.87
C GLU A 309 7.26 -21.36 -16.86
N GLN A 310 6.61 -20.40 -17.51
CA GLN A 310 7.28 -19.51 -18.46
C GLN A 310 8.34 -18.64 -17.79
N ILE A 311 8.07 -18.13 -16.58
CA ILE A 311 9.02 -17.31 -15.82
C ILE A 311 10.19 -18.16 -15.30
N GLU A 312 9.92 -19.35 -14.78
CA GLU A 312 10.96 -20.27 -14.28
C GLU A 312 11.94 -20.65 -15.41
N SER A 313 11.45 -20.80 -16.64
CA SER A 313 12.31 -21.09 -17.81
C SER A 313 13.35 -20.00 -18.12
N LEU A 314 13.14 -18.76 -17.65
CA LEU A 314 14.11 -17.66 -17.84
C LEU A 314 15.32 -17.74 -16.90
N LYS A 315 15.27 -18.57 -15.85
CA LYS A 315 16.36 -18.73 -14.85
C LYS A 315 16.86 -17.39 -14.29
N ILE A 316 15.93 -16.48 -14.00
CA ILE A 316 16.23 -15.14 -13.51
C ILE A 316 16.78 -15.19 -12.07
N PRO A 317 17.89 -14.47 -11.76
CA PRO A 317 18.35 -14.29 -10.39
C PRO A 317 17.35 -13.46 -9.57
N GLY A 318 17.10 -13.84 -8.32
CA GLY A 318 16.15 -13.16 -7.43
C GLY A 318 14.86 -13.93 -7.13
N LYS A 319 14.68 -15.13 -7.71
CA LYS A 319 13.54 -16.04 -7.48
C LYS A 319 12.18 -15.35 -7.63
N PRO A 320 11.78 -14.97 -8.84
CA PRO A 320 10.43 -14.46 -9.08
C PRO A 320 9.37 -15.44 -8.57
N THR A 321 8.28 -14.91 -8.02
CA THR A 321 7.15 -15.71 -7.53
C THR A 321 5.86 -15.27 -8.21
N VAL A 322 4.96 -16.22 -8.45
CA VAL A 322 3.68 -16.01 -9.14
C VAL A 322 2.56 -16.34 -8.16
N HIS A 323 1.59 -15.44 -8.08
CA HIS A 323 0.51 -15.51 -7.11
C HIS A 323 -0.83 -15.30 -7.79
N ALA A 324 -1.85 -16.01 -7.31
CA ALA A 324 -3.22 -15.71 -7.66
C ALA A 324 -3.68 -14.49 -6.87
N ALA A 325 -4.45 -13.60 -7.51
CA ALA A 325 -5.00 -12.43 -6.85
C ALA A 325 -6.52 -12.42 -7.00
N THR A 326 -7.23 -12.16 -5.89
CA THR A 326 -8.68 -12.04 -5.85
C THR A 326 -9.09 -10.66 -5.37
N ILE A 327 -10.27 -10.19 -5.74
CA ILE A 327 -10.77 -8.88 -5.33
C ILE A 327 -11.19 -8.96 -3.85
N ASP A 328 -10.55 -8.14 -3.01
CA ASP A 328 -10.93 -8.00 -1.61
C ASP A 328 -12.17 -7.11 -1.50
N ARG A 329 -13.32 -7.74 -1.18
CA ARG A 329 -14.61 -7.05 -1.08
C ARG A 329 -14.82 -6.34 0.26
N GLN A 330 -13.90 -6.48 1.24
CA GLN A 330 -14.05 -5.91 2.58
C GLN A 330 -13.20 -4.65 2.81
N GLY A 331 -11.99 -4.57 2.22
CA GLY A 331 -11.06 -3.48 2.50
C GLY A 331 -10.45 -3.58 3.91
N LEU A 332 -10.24 -2.43 4.55
CA LEU A 332 -9.78 -2.35 5.94
C LEU A 332 -10.81 -2.97 6.90
N VAL A 333 -10.34 -3.90 7.74
CA VAL A 333 -11.15 -4.54 8.79
C VAL A 333 -10.46 -4.33 10.12
N VAL A 334 -11.19 -3.81 11.10
CA VAL A 334 -10.73 -3.64 12.48
C VAL A 334 -11.66 -4.44 13.37
N THR A 335 -11.10 -5.36 14.15
CA THR A 335 -11.84 -6.18 15.11
C THR A 335 -11.26 -6.02 16.50
N ILE A 336 -12.09 -6.23 17.51
CA ILE A 336 -11.64 -6.37 18.90
C ILE A 336 -11.77 -7.86 19.21
N ASP A 337 -10.65 -8.50 19.54
CA ASP A 337 -10.68 -9.88 20.01
C ASP A 337 -11.48 -9.93 21.32
N SER A 338 -12.53 -10.75 21.34
CA SER A 338 -13.38 -10.97 22.53
C SER A 338 -12.75 -11.89 23.58
N LEU A 339 -11.50 -12.33 23.35
CA LEU A 339 -10.83 -13.31 24.20
C LEU A 339 -10.03 -12.62 25.32
N SER A 340 -10.55 -12.74 26.53
CA SER A 340 -9.92 -12.46 27.82
C SER A 340 -8.83 -13.49 28.17
N ASN A 341 -7.84 -13.70 27.31
CA ASN A 341 -6.69 -14.53 27.67
C ASN A 341 -5.43 -13.67 27.66
N GLU A 342 -4.84 -13.53 28.83
CA GLU A 342 -3.59 -12.84 29.14
C GLU A 342 -2.36 -13.36 28.34
N GLU A 343 -2.53 -14.33 27.42
CA GLU A 343 -1.45 -15.03 26.72
C GLU A 343 -1.35 -14.74 25.22
N ARG A 344 -1.91 -13.65 24.71
CA ARG A 344 -1.68 -13.27 23.30
C ARG A 344 -0.98 -11.93 23.10
N PHE A 345 0.20 -11.76 23.71
CA PHE A 345 1.40 -11.20 23.05
C PHE A 345 2.63 -11.87 23.63
#